data_AF-A0A359M0M9-F1
#
_entry.id   AF-A0A359M0M9-F1
#
_cell.length_a   1.000
_cell.length_b   1.000
_cell.length_c   1.000
_cell.angle_alpha   90.00
_cell.angle_beta   90.00
_cell.angle_gamma   90.00
#
_symmetry.space_group_name_H-M   'P 1'
#
loop_
_entity.id
_entity.type
_entity.pdbx_description
1 polymer ?
#
loop_
_entity_poly.entity_id
_entity_poly.type
_entity_poly.pdbx_seq_one_letter_code
_entity_poly.pdbx_strand_id
1 'polypeptide(L)'
;MRAIAFIVLSTAAVHGQDLLTQSREEEVRKSEGCVSARCHVGTEAMHASPAVRLGCTDCHGGNAGTTDKAAGHVAPRYRREWPLSANPQRSYTLLNREDPAYIRFVNPGDLRVAEQTCGTAACHSPIVARVQNSLMTHGAYLWGAVLYNNGGFPGKNAHFGESYDAQGRPRKLLTLPPPSDEETKFKGVLPQLWPLPEFQFTQPGNTLRVFERGDNRLSLRGFGTGTRTDPVFQGMQRTRLFDPMLSFLGTNDQPGDYRSSGCTACHVVYANDRDRFHSAQYAAMGNDGRTRNPDPTIPKNEPGHPIAHRFTRSIPSSQCVTCHNHPGTSYAFQYLGYMWWDNETDGEHMYPAHAKKMTPDEEAASLARNPEASSLKGLWSDPEFLKNLTSLNPKLKQTQFADFHGRGWVNRAVFKHDRKGTWLDAEDRPIAFDDPERFRKAVHLKDIHLEKGMHCIDCHFEQDAHGNGKLYG
;
A
#
# COMPACT_ATOMS: atom_id res chain seq x y z
N MET A 1 52.54 -7.31 7.70
CA MET A 1 51.91 -7.88 6.49
C MET A 1 51.12 -9.12 6.89
N ARG A 2 49.79 -9.01 7.03
CA ARG A 2 48.91 -10.15 7.29
C ARG A 2 48.12 -10.41 6.01
N ALA A 3 48.25 -11.61 5.46
CA ALA A 3 47.59 -12.03 4.24
C ALA A 3 46.08 -12.06 4.43
N ILE A 4 45.36 -11.35 3.56
CA ILE A 4 43.91 -11.40 3.44
C ILE A 4 43.60 -12.65 2.61
N ALA A 5 43.01 -13.66 3.25
CA ALA A 5 42.46 -14.81 2.56
C ALA A 5 41.15 -14.39 1.88
N PHE A 6 41.14 -14.34 0.56
CA PHE A 6 39.92 -14.26 -0.24
C PHE A 6 39.19 -15.60 -0.11
N ILE A 7 38.10 -15.62 0.65
CA ILE A 7 37.13 -16.72 0.57
C ILE A 7 36.35 -16.51 -0.72
N VAL A 8 36.73 -17.25 -1.76
CA VAL A 8 35.89 -17.46 -2.93
C VAL A 8 34.70 -18.28 -2.44
N LEU A 9 33.52 -17.66 -2.37
CA LEU A 9 32.26 -18.35 -2.19
C LEU A 9 32.06 -19.25 -3.42
N SER A 10 32.42 -20.52 -3.26
CA SER A 10 31.95 -21.61 -4.09
C SER A 10 30.42 -21.52 -4.14
N THR A 11 29.87 -21.25 -5.32
CA THR A 11 28.45 -21.43 -5.63
C THR A 11 28.13 -22.91 -5.50
N ALA A 12 27.82 -23.35 -4.29
CA ALA A 12 27.06 -24.57 -4.13
C ALA A 12 25.72 -24.31 -4.83
N ALA A 13 25.57 -24.90 -6.02
CA ALA A 13 24.28 -24.95 -6.70
C ALA A 13 23.30 -25.65 -5.75
N VAL A 14 22.50 -24.84 -5.06
CA VAL A 14 21.27 -25.31 -4.45
C VAL A 14 20.48 -25.91 -5.60
N HIS A 15 20.43 -27.25 -5.66
CA HIS A 15 19.54 -27.96 -6.56
C HIS A 15 18.11 -27.70 -6.10
N GLY A 16 17.60 -26.51 -6.38
CA GLY A 16 16.17 -26.22 -6.31
C GLY A 16 15.49 -27.09 -7.37
N GLN A 17 14.43 -27.81 -6.99
CA GLN A 17 13.59 -28.49 -7.96
C GLN A 17 13.19 -27.50 -9.05
N ASP A 18 13.35 -27.89 -10.31
CA ASP A 18 12.83 -27.10 -11.43
C ASP A 18 11.30 -27.18 -11.43
N LEU A 19 10.65 -26.16 -10.88
CA LEU A 19 9.20 -26.12 -10.75
C LEU A 19 8.49 -25.97 -12.11
N LEU A 20 9.20 -25.59 -13.18
CA LEU A 20 8.60 -25.53 -14.52
C LEU A 20 8.33 -26.91 -15.11
N THR A 21 9.09 -27.92 -14.69
CA THR A 21 8.97 -29.29 -15.18
C THR A 21 8.23 -30.21 -14.20
N GLN A 22 7.69 -29.65 -13.11
CA GLN A 22 6.94 -30.36 -12.09
C GLN A 22 5.77 -31.16 -12.70
N SER A 23 5.63 -32.42 -12.27
CA SER A 23 4.55 -33.29 -12.73
C SER A 23 3.21 -32.93 -12.06
N ARG A 24 2.09 -33.34 -12.67
CA ARG A 24 0.76 -33.17 -12.06
C ARG A 24 0.63 -33.96 -10.76
N GLU A 25 1.29 -35.11 -10.66
CA GLU A 25 1.30 -35.95 -9.46
C GLU A 25 2.00 -35.25 -8.30
N GLU A 26 3.12 -34.57 -8.56
CA GLU A 26 3.84 -33.79 -7.56
C GLU A 26 3.04 -32.58 -7.08
N GLU A 27 2.39 -31.84 -8.00
CA GLU A 27 1.49 -30.72 -7.68
C GLU A 27 0.38 -31.17 -6.70
N VAL A 28 -0.24 -32.31 -6.97
CA VAL A 28 -1.29 -32.90 -6.13
C VAL A 28 -0.72 -33.31 -4.78
N ARG A 29 0.41 -34.05 -4.76
CA ARG A 29 1.07 -34.49 -3.52
C ARG A 29 1.44 -33.32 -2.61
N LYS A 30 1.91 -32.21 -3.20
CA LYS A 30 2.27 -30.96 -2.49
C LYS A 30 1.06 -30.11 -2.05
N SER A 31 -0.16 -30.61 -2.27
CA SER A 31 -1.42 -29.96 -1.86
C SER A 31 -2.37 -30.91 -1.13
N GLU A 32 -2.02 -32.20 -1.04
CA GLU A 32 -2.94 -33.28 -0.71
C GLU A 32 -3.62 -33.09 0.64
N GLY A 33 -2.86 -32.86 1.71
CA GLY A 33 -3.40 -32.64 3.05
C GLY A 33 -4.32 -31.43 3.16
N CYS A 34 -4.01 -30.34 2.43
CA CYS A 34 -4.79 -29.11 2.43
C CYS A 34 -6.17 -29.28 1.79
N VAL A 35 -6.23 -30.04 0.69
CA VAL A 35 -7.44 -30.25 -0.12
C VAL A 35 -8.25 -31.44 0.39
N SER A 36 -7.60 -32.57 0.73
CA SER A 36 -8.27 -33.79 1.20
C SER A 36 -8.97 -33.60 2.55
N ALA A 37 -8.45 -32.73 3.42
CA ALA A 37 -9.10 -32.32 4.67
C ALA A 37 -10.38 -31.49 4.45
N ARG A 38 -10.69 -31.11 3.20
CA ARG A 38 -11.76 -30.20 2.82
C ARG A 38 -11.64 -28.79 3.42
N CYS A 39 -10.43 -28.40 3.84
CA CYS A 39 -10.15 -27.08 4.38
C CYS A 39 -9.98 -26.05 3.26
N HIS A 40 -9.03 -26.27 2.34
CA HIS A 40 -8.68 -25.29 1.30
C HIS A 40 -9.17 -25.72 -0.10
N VAL A 41 -10.34 -26.35 -0.16
CA VAL A 41 -10.92 -26.84 -1.42
C VAL A 41 -11.50 -25.69 -2.22
N GLY A 42 -11.23 -25.67 -3.51
CA GLY A 42 -11.77 -24.68 -4.46
C GLY A 42 -10.93 -23.40 -4.55
N THR A 43 -9.95 -23.19 -3.66
CA THR A 43 -9.01 -22.07 -3.72
C THR A 43 -8.40 -21.95 -5.10
N GLU A 44 -8.43 -20.75 -5.67
CA GLU A 44 -7.98 -20.53 -7.03
C GLU A 44 -6.46 -20.70 -7.19
N ALA A 45 -6.03 -21.10 -8.39
CA ALA A 45 -4.62 -21.09 -8.72
C ALA A 45 -4.10 -19.65 -8.88
N MET A 46 -2.88 -19.40 -8.38
CA MET A 46 -2.20 -18.10 -8.52
C MET A 46 -1.92 -17.74 -9.98
N HIS A 47 -1.56 -18.73 -10.79
CA HIS A 47 -1.36 -18.56 -12.23
C HIS A 47 -2.64 -18.95 -12.99
N ALA A 48 -3.03 -18.11 -13.96
CA ALA A 48 -4.15 -18.43 -14.85
C ALA A 48 -3.79 -19.53 -15.87
N SER A 49 -2.51 -19.65 -16.22
CA SER A 49 -2.04 -20.65 -17.18
C SER A 49 -1.95 -22.04 -16.53
N PRO A 50 -2.54 -23.09 -17.12
CA PRO A 50 -2.44 -24.46 -16.62
C PRO A 50 -1.06 -25.09 -16.87
N ALA A 51 -0.17 -24.40 -17.59
CA ALA A 51 1.20 -24.84 -17.81
C ALA A 51 2.06 -24.74 -16.53
N VAL A 52 1.68 -23.85 -15.60
CA VAL A 52 2.37 -23.70 -14.31
C VAL A 52 1.69 -24.59 -13.28
N ARG A 53 2.36 -25.69 -12.92
CA ARG A 53 1.86 -26.68 -11.97
C ARG A 53 2.56 -26.45 -10.64
N LEU A 54 1.87 -25.83 -9.68
CA LEU A 54 2.42 -25.53 -8.35
C LEU A 54 1.48 -26.09 -7.30
N GLY A 55 2.02 -26.89 -6.37
CA GLY A 55 1.29 -27.29 -5.18
C GLY A 55 1.31 -26.19 -4.12
N CYS A 56 0.42 -26.29 -3.13
CA CYS A 56 0.32 -25.30 -2.05
C CYS A 56 1.68 -25.07 -1.35
N THR A 57 2.40 -26.14 -1.05
CA THR A 57 3.67 -26.06 -0.30
C THR A 57 4.83 -25.53 -1.13
N ASP A 58 4.73 -25.47 -2.47
CA ASP A 58 5.78 -24.88 -3.31
C ASP A 58 5.95 -23.39 -2.97
N CYS A 59 4.84 -22.68 -2.79
CA CYS A 59 4.86 -21.27 -2.41
C CYS A 59 4.81 -21.07 -0.89
N HIS A 60 3.88 -21.72 -0.20
CA HIS A 60 3.59 -21.44 1.22
C HIS A 60 4.48 -22.20 2.20
N GLY A 61 5.18 -23.26 1.78
CA GLY A 61 5.82 -24.19 2.71
C GLY A 61 4.77 -24.97 3.52
N GLY A 62 5.04 -25.25 4.80
CA GLY A 62 4.18 -26.09 5.63
C GLY A 62 4.28 -27.59 5.28
N ASN A 63 3.31 -28.38 5.71
CA ASN A 63 3.31 -29.83 5.51
C ASN A 63 2.01 -30.33 4.86
N ALA A 64 2.07 -30.65 3.56
CA ALA A 64 0.95 -31.24 2.82
C ALA A 64 0.72 -32.73 3.10
N GLY A 65 1.60 -33.40 3.85
CA GLY A 65 1.47 -34.83 4.17
C GLY A 65 0.53 -35.13 5.35
N THR A 66 -0.16 -34.12 5.88
CA THR A 66 -1.06 -34.24 7.03
C THR A 66 -2.35 -33.46 6.80
N THR A 67 -3.45 -33.99 7.32
CA THR A 67 -4.75 -33.29 7.39
C THR A 67 -4.96 -32.58 8.72
N ASP A 68 -4.04 -32.74 9.67
CA ASP A 68 -4.06 -32.00 10.94
C ASP A 68 -3.58 -30.55 10.72
N LYS A 69 -4.43 -29.60 11.12
CA LYS A 69 -4.17 -28.16 10.95
C LYS A 69 -2.89 -27.71 11.65
N ALA A 70 -2.65 -28.18 12.87
CA ALA A 70 -1.51 -27.72 13.67
C ALA A 70 -0.17 -28.25 13.14
N ALA A 71 -0.17 -29.47 12.59
CA ALA A 71 0.99 -30.08 11.95
C ALA A 71 1.21 -29.59 10.51
N GLY A 72 0.15 -29.18 9.81
CA GLY A 72 0.20 -28.68 8.44
C GLY A 72 0.62 -27.22 8.34
N HIS A 73 0.10 -26.37 9.24
CA HIS A 73 0.33 -24.92 9.21
C HIS A 73 1.64 -24.53 9.88
N VAL A 74 2.29 -23.49 9.35
CA VAL A 74 3.36 -22.79 10.07
C VAL A 74 2.70 -21.87 11.10
N ALA A 75 3.11 -21.96 12.37
CA ALA A 75 2.56 -21.11 13.42
C ALA A 75 3.26 -19.74 13.49
N PRO A 76 2.53 -18.64 13.76
CA PRO A 76 3.15 -17.34 13.99
C PRO A 76 3.92 -17.34 15.31
N ARG A 77 5.01 -16.56 15.35
CA ARG A 77 5.74 -16.23 16.58
C ARG A 77 4.88 -15.43 17.55
N TYR A 78 4.06 -14.51 17.03
CA TYR A 78 3.19 -13.65 17.83
C TYR A 78 1.71 -13.97 17.61
N ARG A 79 1.24 -15.10 18.13
CA ARG A 79 -0.16 -15.55 17.96
C ARG A 79 -1.23 -14.51 18.31
N ARG A 80 -0.96 -13.62 19.27
CA ARG A 80 -1.90 -12.55 19.67
C ARG A 80 -2.08 -11.47 18.60
N GLU A 81 -1.06 -11.25 17.77
CA GLU A 81 -1.06 -10.26 16.68
C GLU A 81 -1.66 -10.84 15.38
N TRP A 82 -1.88 -12.17 15.33
CA TRP A 82 -2.50 -12.90 14.23
C TRP A 82 -3.74 -13.69 14.70
N PRO A 83 -4.77 -13.01 15.24
CA PRO A 83 -5.92 -13.67 15.84
C PRO A 83 -6.86 -14.33 14.80
N LEU A 84 -6.80 -13.89 13.55
CA LEU A 84 -7.72 -14.23 12.45
C LEU A 84 -6.92 -14.59 11.19
N SER A 85 -7.59 -15.12 10.17
CA SER A 85 -6.97 -15.36 8.85
C SER A 85 -6.85 -14.09 8.00
N ALA A 86 -7.63 -13.05 8.30
CA ALA A 86 -7.52 -11.74 7.68
C ALA A 86 -6.17 -11.09 7.99
N ASN A 87 -5.72 -10.21 7.09
CA ASN A 87 -4.56 -9.36 7.38
C ASN A 87 -4.82 -8.50 8.64
N PRO A 88 -3.91 -8.49 9.62
CA PRO A 88 -4.08 -7.71 10.83
C PRO A 88 -4.12 -6.21 10.52
N GLN A 89 -5.07 -5.53 11.14
CA GLN A 89 -5.19 -4.08 11.05
C GLN A 89 -3.98 -3.41 11.70
N ARG A 90 -3.41 -2.43 11.00
CA ARG A 90 -2.30 -1.59 11.51
C ARG A 90 -1.14 -2.42 12.06
N SER A 91 -0.75 -3.46 11.32
CA SER A 91 0.35 -4.34 11.70
C SER A 91 1.72 -3.66 11.63
N TYR A 92 1.87 -2.60 10.82
CA TYR A 92 3.08 -1.81 10.67
C TYR A 92 4.34 -2.70 10.52
N THR A 93 5.26 -2.64 11.50
CA THR A 93 6.52 -3.37 11.48
C THR A 93 6.43 -4.82 11.98
N LEU A 94 5.23 -5.35 12.23
CA LEU A 94 5.04 -6.71 12.75
C LEU A 94 5.78 -7.76 11.92
N LEU A 95 5.71 -7.64 10.58
CA LEU A 95 6.40 -8.57 9.67
C LEU A 95 7.91 -8.61 9.87
N ASN A 96 8.56 -7.52 10.31
CA ASN A 96 10.00 -7.53 10.58
C ASN A 96 10.39 -8.35 11.80
N ARG A 97 9.44 -8.67 12.67
CA ARG A 97 9.69 -9.42 13.91
C ARG A 97 9.29 -10.88 13.79
N GLU A 98 8.55 -11.22 12.74
CA GLU A 98 7.93 -12.52 12.53
C GLU A 98 8.93 -13.54 11.99
N ASP A 99 8.56 -14.82 12.02
CA ASP A 99 9.34 -15.88 11.41
C ASP A 99 9.24 -15.84 9.87
N PRO A 100 10.34 -15.88 9.11
CA PRO A 100 10.30 -15.87 7.66
C PRO A 100 9.49 -17.05 7.08
N ALA A 101 9.49 -18.20 7.74
CA ALA A 101 8.66 -19.34 7.33
C ALA A 101 7.17 -19.02 7.46
N TYR A 102 6.77 -18.29 8.51
CA TYR A 102 5.39 -17.84 8.67
C TYR A 102 5.02 -16.74 7.67
N ILE A 103 5.92 -15.77 7.42
CA ILE A 103 5.73 -14.74 6.39
C ILE A 103 5.49 -15.40 5.03
N ARG A 104 6.33 -16.37 4.65
CA ARG A 104 6.14 -17.19 3.45
C ARG A 104 4.81 -17.92 3.46
N PHE A 105 4.42 -18.49 4.59
CA PHE A 105 3.17 -19.23 4.73
C PHE A 105 1.93 -18.37 4.51
N VAL A 106 1.91 -17.11 4.97
CA VAL A 106 0.74 -16.23 4.80
C VAL A 106 0.80 -15.36 3.55
N ASN A 107 2.00 -14.98 3.10
CA ASN A 107 2.22 -14.18 1.90
C ASN A 107 3.53 -14.56 1.19
N PRO A 108 3.49 -15.53 0.25
CA PRO A 108 4.66 -15.89 -0.54
C PRO A 108 5.23 -14.74 -1.38
N GLY A 109 4.47 -13.67 -1.64
CA GLY A 109 4.92 -12.53 -2.43
C GLY A 109 5.58 -11.41 -1.62
N ASP A 110 5.73 -11.54 -0.30
CA ASP A 110 6.46 -10.56 0.52
C ASP A 110 7.94 -10.52 0.13
N LEU A 111 8.52 -9.31 0.03
CA LEU A 111 9.88 -9.14 -0.49
C LEU A 111 10.98 -9.81 0.38
N ARG A 112 10.69 -10.13 1.64
CA ARG A 112 11.61 -10.87 2.53
C ARG A 112 11.77 -12.33 2.10
N VAL A 113 10.79 -12.88 1.40
CA VAL A 113 10.72 -14.32 1.04
C VAL A 113 10.49 -14.56 -0.45
N ALA A 114 10.17 -13.52 -1.23
CA ALA A 114 9.85 -13.59 -2.65
C ALA A 114 10.94 -14.27 -3.49
N GLU A 115 12.21 -14.17 -3.08
CA GLU A 115 13.33 -14.85 -3.76
C GLU A 115 13.23 -16.38 -3.68
N GLN A 116 12.67 -16.92 -2.61
CA GLN A 116 12.50 -18.35 -2.38
C GLN A 116 11.21 -18.93 -2.98
N THR A 117 10.32 -18.06 -3.48
CA THR A 117 8.98 -18.42 -3.96
C THR A 117 8.81 -18.04 -5.42
N CYS A 118 8.64 -16.75 -5.71
CA CYS A 118 8.47 -16.22 -7.05
C CYS A 118 9.82 -16.10 -7.79
N GLY A 119 10.90 -15.87 -7.05
CA GLY A 119 12.23 -15.58 -7.55
C GLY A 119 13.14 -16.81 -7.72
N THR A 120 12.58 -18.02 -7.62
CA THR A 120 13.32 -19.26 -7.88
C THR A 120 13.85 -19.29 -9.31
N ALA A 121 14.90 -20.07 -9.53
CA ALA A 121 15.45 -20.29 -10.86
C ALA A 121 14.34 -20.70 -11.84
N ALA A 122 14.34 -20.09 -13.03
CA ALA A 122 13.35 -20.26 -14.10
C ALA A 122 11.94 -19.66 -13.87
N CYS A 123 11.67 -18.99 -12.75
CA CYS A 123 10.41 -18.24 -12.54
C CYS A 123 10.60 -16.73 -12.79
N HIS A 124 10.47 -15.90 -11.75
CA HIS A 124 10.50 -14.43 -11.84
C HIS A 124 11.74 -13.81 -11.18
N SER A 125 12.85 -14.55 -11.10
CA SER A 125 14.10 -14.12 -10.44
C SER A 125 14.56 -12.70 -10.84
N PRO A 126 14.61 -12.32 -12.14
CA PRO A 126 15.02 -10.97 -12.53
C PRO A 126 14.03 -9.87 -12.10
N ILE A 127 12.74 -10.19 -12.00
CA ILE A 127 11.72 -9.23 -11.53
C ILE A 127 11.88 -9.02 -10.04
N VAL A 128 11.99 -10.11 -9.26
CA VAL A 128 12.18 -10.04 -7.80
C VAL A 128 13.42 -9.22 -7.44
N ALA A 129 14.54 -9.45 -8.13
CA ALA A 129 15.76 -8.68 -7.92
C ALA A 129 15.59 -7.17 -8.21
N ARG A 130 14.87 -6.82 -9.28
CA ARG A 130 14.63 -5.40 -9.63
C ARG A 130 13.69 -4.72 -8.65
N VAL A 131 12.59 -5.37 -8.25
CA VAL A 131 11.58 -4.80 -7.34
C VAL A 131 12.19 -4.42 -6.00
N GLN A 132 13.14 -5.22 -5.50
CA GLN A 132 13.83 -4.92 -4.24
C GLN A 132 14.59 -3.58 -4.26
N ASN A 133 14.96 -3.09 -5.45
CA ASN A 133 15.63 -1.80 -5.68
C ASN A 133 14.67 -0.70 -6.20
N SER A 134 13.36 -0.96 -6.29
CA SER A 134 12.41 0.03 -6.81
C SER A 134 12.07 1.12 -5.78
N LEU A 135 11.68 2.29 -6.28
CA LEU A 135 11.22 3.40 -5.45
C LEU A 135 10.04 3.04 -4.54
N MET A 136 9.15 2.15 -4.97
CA MET A 136 8.03 1.67 -4.16
C MET A 136 8.47 0.76 -2.99
N THR A 137 9.66 0.16 -3.09
CA THR A 137 10.26 -0.59 -1.98
C THR A 137 10.94 0.34 -0.99
N HIS A 138 11.75 1.29 -1.46
CA HIS A 138 12.67 2.04 -0.60
C HIS A 138 12.29 3.49 -0.31
N GLY A 139 11.38 4.12 -1.06
CA GLY A 139 10.85 5.45 -0.75
C GLY A 139 11.86 6.61 -0.72
N ALA A 140 13.05 6.42 -1.30
CA ALA A 140 14.19 7.31 -1.05
C ALA A 140 13.95 8.74 -1.52
N TYR A 141 13.18 8.93 -2.61
CA TYR A 141 12.83 10.25 -3.12
C TYR A 141 12.13 11.11 -2.04
N LEU A 142 11.15 10.56 -1.33
CA LEU A 142 10.49 11.32 -0.24
C LEU A 142 11.49 11.64 0.85
N TRP A 143 12.22 10.64 1.28
CA TRP A 143 13.09 10.76 2.44
C TRP A 143 14.20 11.77 2.18
N GLY A 144 14.78 11.75 0.97
CA GLY A 144 15.70 12.77 0.48
C GLY A 144 15.06 14.16 0.48
N ALA A 145 13.86 14.30 -0.12
CA ALA A 145 13.16 15.59 -0.17
C ALA A 145 12.86 16.16 1.23
N VAL A 146 12.36 15.32 2.15
CA VAL A 146 12.05 15.71 3.53
C VAL A 146 13.32 16.09 4.29
N LEU A 147 14.38 15.27 4.20
CA LEU A 147 15.64 15.55 4.88
C LEU A 147 16.32 16.81 4.35
N TYR A 148 16.39 16.99 3.03
CA TYR A 148 17.04 18.14 2.41
C TYR A 148 16.27 19.43 2.68
N ASN A 149 14.95 19.45 2.44
CA ASN A 149 14.14 20.67 2.59
C ASN A 149 14.04 21.14 4.05
N ASN A 150 14.09 20.21 5.01
CA ASN A 150 14.06 20.53 6.44
C ASN A 150 15.46 20.71 7.04
N GLY A 151 16.54 20.53 6.27
CA GLY A 151 17.91 20.61 6.77
C GLY A 151 18.31 19.46 7.71
N GLY A 152 17.58 18.35 7.70
CA GLY A 152 17.90 17.13 8.46
C GLY A 152 19.07 16.33 7.87
N PHE A 153 19.43 16.55 6.61
CA PHE A 153 20.63 16.00 5.98
C PHE A 153 21.18 16.95 4.90
N PRO A 154 22.49 17.21 4.82
CA PRO A 154 23.07 18.24 3.94
C PRO A 154 23.23 17.81 2.47
N GLY A 155 22.69 16.65 2.07
CA GLY A 155 22.79 16.10 0.72
C GLY A 155 21.49 16.27 -0.07
N LYS A 156 21.61 16.69 -1.35
CA LYS A 156 20.46 16.82 -2.26
C LYS A 156 20.00 15.46 -2.82
N ASN A 157 20.94 14.58 -3.12
CA ASN A 157 20.63 13.20 -3.53
C ASN A 157 20.08 12.45 -2.32
N ALA A 158 19.13 11.53 -2.51
CA ALA A 158 18.69 10.69 -1.41
C ALA A 158 19.83 9.78 -0.90
N HIS A 159 19.97 9.71 0.42
CA HIS A 159 20.98 8.87 1.08
C HIS A 159 20.37 7.72 1.89
N PHE A 160 19.06 7.78 2.14
CA PHE A 160 18.36 6.84 2.99
C PHE A 160 17.20 6.20 2.26
N GLY A 161 16.94 4.92 2.52
CA GLY A 161 15.86 4.16 1.91
C GLY A 161 15.44 2.97 2.77
N GLU A 162 14.19 2.53 2.62
CA GLU A 162 13.66 1.39 3.34
C GLU A 162 14.01 0.08 2.62
N SER A 163 14.51 -0.90 3.36
CA SER A 163 14.60 -2.27 2.87
C SER A 163 14.91 -3.20 4.02
N TYR A 164 14.41 -4.43 3.93
CA TYR A 164 14.61 -5.45 4.95
C TYR A 164 15.13 -6.74 4.33
N ASP A 165 15.99 -7.44 5.05
CA ASP A 165 16.38 -8.80 4.70
C ASP A 165 15.31 -9.82 5.12
N ALA A 166 15.57 -11.10 4.83
CA ALA A 166 14.65 -12.18 5.17
C ALA A 166 14.29 -12.21 6.66
N GLN A 167 15.19 -11.77 7.55
CA GLN A 167 15.00 -11.73 8.99
C GLN A 167 14.38 -10.42 9.48
N GLY A 168 13.94 -9.55 8.58
CA GLY A 168 13.31 -8.27 8.92
C GLY A 168 14.31 -7.20 9.39
N ARG A 169 15.62 -7.42 9.22
CA ARG A 169 16.64 -6.43 9.61
C ARG A 169 16.80 -5.39 8.52
N PRO A 170 16.90 -4.09 8.87
CA PRO A 170 17.15 -3.05 7.88
C PRO A 170 18.46 -3.33 7.13
N ARG A 171 18.47 -3.16 5.81
CA ARG A 171 19.64 -3.44 4.96
C ARG A 171 20.01 -2.27 4.06
N LYS A 172 21.31 -2.13 3.83
CA LYS A 172 21.85 -1.21 2.82
C LYS A 172 21.53 -1.73 1.42
N LEU A 173 21.12 -0.85 0.53
CA LEU A 173 20.93 -1.17 -0.89
C LEU A 173 22.09 -0.63 -1.72
N LEU A 174 22.40 -1.35 -2.80
CA LEU A 174 23.47 -1.02 -3.74
C LEU A 174 22.95 -1.11 -5.18
N THR A 175 23.39 -0.18 -6.02
CA THR A 175 23.31 -0.35 -7.48
C THR A 175 24.54 -1.10 -7.95
N LEU A 176 24.34 -2.24 -8.62
CA LEU A 176 25.40 -3.09 -9.13
C LEU A 176 25.28 -3.26 -10.66
N PRO A 177 26.33 -2.90 -11.44
CA PRO A 177 27.55 -2.20 -11.03
C PRO A 177 27.26 -0.77 -10.54
N PRO A 178 28.19 -0.13 -9.80
CA PRO A 178 28.02 1.26 -9.37
C PRO A 178 27.79 2.21 -10.56
N PRO A 179 26.94 3.25 -10.42
CA PRO A 179 26.69 4.20 -11.49
C PRO A 179 27.92 5.05 -11.80
N SER A 180 27.99 5.57 -13.03
CA SER A 180 28.94 6.63 -13.35
C SER A 180 28.53 7.98 -12.71
N ASP A 181 29.47 8.92 -12.64
CA ASP A 181 29.18 10.28 -12.20
C ASP A 181 28.12 10.96 -13.08
N GLU A 182 28.12 10.67 -14.39
CA GLU A 182 27.11 11.18 -15.32
C GLU A 182 25.73 10.58 -15.07
N GLU A 183 25.64 9.27 -14.81
CA GLU A 183 24.37 8.63 -14.47
C GLU A 183 23.80 9.17 -13.17
N THR A 184 24.66 9.41 -12.17
CA THR A 184 24.23 10.03 -10.91
C THR A 184 23.73 11.45 -11.14
N LYS A 185 24.51 12.27 -11.86
CA LYS A 185 24.23 13.70 -12.06
C LYS A 185 23.02 13.97 -12.95
N PHE A 186 22.85 13.20 -14.03
CA PHE A 186 21.86 13.50 -15.07
C PHE A 186 20.69 12.52 -15.11
N LYS A 187 20.81 11.33 -14.49
CA LYS A 187 19.74 10.33 -14.45
C LYS A 187 19.25 10.02 -13.04
N GLY A 188 19.85 10.64 -12.01
CA GLY A 188 19.47 10.44 -10.60
C GLY A 188 19.75 9.02 -10.10
N VAL A 189 20.67 8.28 -10.75
CA VAL A 189 21.01 6.92 -10.32
C VAL A 189 21.89 6.99 -9.08
N LEU A 190 21.51 6.31 -8.01
CA LEU A 190 22.23 6.35 -6.75
C LEU A 190 23.16 5.13 -6.62
N PRO A 191 24.40 5.30 -6.11
CA PRO A 191 25.28 4.16 -5.86
C PRO A 191 24.79 3.28 -4.71
N GLN A 192 24.16 3.88 -3.71
CA GLN A 192 23.73 3.20 -2.49
C GLN A 192 22.64 3.97 -1.75
N LEU A 193 21.89 3.26 -0.92
CA LEU A 193 21.01 3.82 0.11
C LEU A 193 21.28 3.15 1.45
N TRP A 194 21.35 3.95 2.50
CA TRP A 194 21.48 3.48 3.87
C TRP A 194 20.11 3.28 4.53
N PRO A 195 19.95 2.33 5.46
CA PRO A 195 18.77 2.31 6.32
C PRO A 195 18.61 3.63 7.08
N LEU A 196 17.38 3.99 7.44
CA LEU A 196 17.17 5.10 8.38
C LEU A 196 17.91 4.79 9.70
N PRO A 197 18.67 5.75 10.24
CA PRO A 197 19.30 5.59 11.54
C PRO A 197 18.22 5.49 12.62
N GLU A 198 18.45 4.73 13.69
CA GLU A 198 17.50 4.69 14.80
C GLU A 198 17.40 6.09 15.44
N PHE A 199 16.18 6.55 15.73
CA PHE A 199 15.93 7.95 16.09
C PHE A 199 16.75 8.45 17.28
N GLN A 200 17.12 7.59 18.23
CA GLN A 200 17.92 7.95 19.40
C GLN A 200 19.36 8.34 19.06
N PHE A 201 19.85 7.95 17.87
CA PHE A 201 21.15 8.39 17.37
C PHE A 201 21.07 9.72 16.60
N THR A 202 19.86 10.25 16.40
CA THR A 202 19.64 11.49 15.67
C THR A 202 19.42 12.64 16.65
N GLN A 203 20.04 13.78 16.38
CA GLN A 203 19.83 14.98 17.18
C GLN A 203 18.69 15.79 16.54
N PRO A 204 17.67 16.21 17.32
CA PRO A 204 16.68 17.16 16.81
C PRO A 204 17.38 18.46 16.44
N GLY A 205 16.98 19.09 15.33
CA GLY A 205 17.44 20.44 14.99
C GLY A 205 16.96 21.47 16.01
N ASN A 206 15.89 21.17 16.75
CA ASN A 206 15.33 21.98 17.82
C ASN A 206 14.82 21.11 18.98
N THR A 207 15.57 21.07 20.08
CA THR A 207 15.25 20.29 21.29
C THR A 207 13.96 20.72 22.00
N LEU A 208 13.45 21.94 21.74
CA LEU A 208 12.21 22.45 22.37
C LEU A 208 10.94 21.94 21.68
N ARG A 209 11.02 21.41 20.45
CA ARG A 209 9.85 21.01 19.63
C ARG A 209 9.43 19.54 19.76
N VAL A 210 10.28 18.69 20.34
CA VAL A 210 10.09 17.22 20.38
C VAL A 210 8.86 16.78 21.19
N PHE A 211 8.40 17.63 22.13
CA PHE A 211 7.32 17.30 23.07
C PHE A 211 6.13 18.27 23.02
N GLU A 212 6.05 19.15 22.02
CA GLU A 212 4.87 20.02 21.86
C GLU A 212 3.65 19.15 21.56
N ARG A 213 2.77 18.97 22.55
CA ARG A 213 1.39 18.52 22.30
C ARG A 213 0.70 19.64 21.53
N GLY A 214 -0.03 19.27 20.48
CA GLY A 214 -0.85 20.18 19.69
C GLY A 214 -1.75 21.00 20.60
N ASP A 215 -1.34 22.23 20.87
CA ASP A 215 -2.12 23.21 21.59
C ASP A 215 -3.26 23.68 20.68
N ASN A 216 -4.35 24.19 21.25
CA ASN A 216 -5.48 24.78 20.50
C ASN A 216 -5.12 26.12 19.84
N ARG A 217 -3.82 26.41 19.72
CA ARG A 217 -3.23 27.54 19.02
C ARG A 217 -2.22 26.97 18.03
N LEU A 218 -2.24 27.49 16.81
CA LEU A 218 -1.09 27.37 15.92
C LEU A 218 0.13 27.83 16.74
N SER A 219 1.10 26.93 16.97
CA SER A 219 2.29 27.21 17.76
C SER A 219 2.87 28.58 17.37
N LEU A 220 3.41 29.34 18.34
CA LEU A 220 4.04 30.66 18.09
C LEU A 220 5.26 30.47 17.19
N ARG A 221 5.02 30.34 15.88
CA ARG A 221 6.02 30.21 14.83
C ARG A 221 6.75 31.55 14.73
N GLY A 222 7.88 31.67 15.44
CA GLY A 222 8.73 32.86 15.38
C GLY A 222 9.27 33.12 13.97
N PHE A 223 9.52 34.40 13.67
CA PHE A 223 10.15 34.85 12.43
C PHE A 223 11.48 34.12 12.20
N GLY A 224 11.59 33.43 11.05
CA GLY A 224 12.76 32.63 10.67
C GLY A 224 12.57 31.11 10.73
N THR A 225 11.46 30.60 11.27
CA THR A 225 11.17 29.14 11.37
C THR A 225 10.11 28.62 10.39
N GLY A 226 9.87 29.37 9.30
CA GLY A 226 8.60 29.45 8.56
C GLY A 226 7.93 28.20 7.99
N THR A 227 8.61 27.05 7.82
CA THR A 227 8.00 25.84 7.18
C THR A 227 8.69 24.51 7.52
N ARG A 228 9.65 24.46 8.45
CA ARG A 228 10.45 23.24 8.69
C ARG A 228 9.88 22.37 9.83
N THR A 229 9.71 21.07 9.55
CA THR A 229 9.38 20.01 10.50
C THR A 229 10.62 19.58 11.28
N ASP A 230 10.51 19.38 12.59
CA ASP A 230 11.57 18.84 13.44
C ASP A 230 10.94 18.14 14.66
N PRO A 231 11.50 17.02 15.18
CA PRO A 231 12.65 16.23 14.70
C PRO A 231 12.40 15.47 13.40
N VAL A 232 13.23 15.71 12.37
CA VAL A 232 13.02 15.16 11.01
C VAL A 232 13.09 13.64 10.97
N PHE A 233 14.15 13.02 11.51
CA PHE A 233 14.32 11.57 11.48
C PHE A 233 13.30 10.81 12.32
N GLN A 234 12.98 11.34 13.51
CA GLN A 234 11.92 10.79 14.35
C GLN A 234 10.56 10.94 13.67
N GLY A 235 10.31 12.08 13.02
CA GLY A 235 9.20 12.29 12.10
C GLY A 235 9.17 11.15 11.09
N MET A 236 10.18 10.98 10.24
CA MET A 236 10.20 9.93 9.21
C MET A 236 10.01 8.50 9.75
N GLN A 237 10.49 8.19 10.96
CA GLN A 237 10.29 6.88 11.59
C GLN A 237 8.88 6.69 12.17
N ARG A 238 8.18 7.77 12.55
CA ARG A 238 6.83 7.74 13.14
C ARG A 238 5.74 8.06 12.14
N THR A 239 5.94 9.12 11.37
CA THR A 239 5.13 9.50 10.21
C THR A 239 5.54 8.62 9.06
N ARG A 240 4.89 7.48 9.05
CA ARG A 240 4.81 6.48 8.00
C ARG A 240 4.06 7.11 6.80
N LEU A 241 4.69 8.13 6.18
CA LEU A 241 4.08 9.11 5.26
C LEU A 241 3.75 8.55 3.88
N PHE A 242 4.40 7.50 3.40
CA PHE A 242 3.96 6.72 2.22
C PHE A 242 3.50 5.33 2.61
N ASP A 243 3.34 5.12 3.92
CA ASP A 243 3.24 3.78 4.38
C ASP A 243 1.85 3.22 4.16
N PRO A 244 1.79 1.92 3.88
CA PRO A 244 2.98 1.05 3.87
C PRO A 244 3.79 1.14 2.55
N MET A 245 5.13 1.11 2.59
CA MET A 245 5.92 0.77 1.39
C MET A 245 5.66 -0.70 1.01
N LEU A 246 6.26 -1.21 -0.07
CA LEU A 246 6.08 -2.62 -0.46
C LEU A 246 6.54 -3.63 0.61
N SER A 247 7.31 -3.22 1.62
CA SER A 247 7.77 -4.13 2.67
C SER A 247 6.70 -4.47 3.71
N PHE A 248 5.55 -3.79 3.74
CA PHE A 248 4.55 -3.93 4.80
C PHE A 248 3.13 -4.08 4.27
N LEU A 249 2.25 -4.70 5.07
CA LEU A 249 0.82 -4.80 4.79
C LEU A 249 0.16 -3.42 4.89
N GLY A 250 -0.94 -3.21 4.16
CA GLY A 250 -1.89 -2.09 4.34
C GLY A 250 -2.23 -1.85 5.81
N THR A 251 -2.75 -0.66 6.15
CA THR A 251 -3.37 -0.53 7.49
C THR A 251 -4.63 -1.37 7.61
N ASN A 252 -5.31 -1.69 6.49
CA ASN A 252 -6.42 -2.65 6.42
C ASN A 252 -7.57 -2.32 7.41
N ASP A 253 -7.66 -1.07 7.87
CA ASP A 253 -8.53 -0.61 8.94
C ASP A 253 -9.64 0.33 8.45
N GLN A 254 -9.68 0.60 7.14
CA GLN A 254 -10.64 1.49 6.50
C GLN A 254 -11.23 0.86 5.24
N PRO A 255 -12.51 1.16 4.91
CA PRO A 255 -13.09 0.74 3.64
C PRO A 255 -12.31 1.36 2.48
N GLY A 256 -11.94 0.52 1.51
CA GLY A 256 -11.11 0.93 0.39
C GLY A 256 -9.60 1.05 0.66
N ASP A 257 -9.12 0.55 1.79
CA ASP A 257 -7.70 0.59 2.18
C ASP A 257 -7.14 -0.80 2.52
N TYR A 258 -7.45 -1.79 1.68
CA TYR A 258 -7.02 -3.17 1.89
C TYR A 258 -5.93 -3.59 0.91
N ARG A 259 -4.85 -4.17 1.44
CA ARG A 259 -3.81 -4.83 0.65
C ARG A 259 -2.83 -5.62 1.51
N SER A 260 -2.10 -6.50 0.83
CA SER A 260 -0.94 -7.21 1.37
C SER A 260 0.37 -6.42 1.14
N SER A 261 1.52 -7.09 1.27
CA SER A 261 2.87 -6.60 1.03
C SER A 261 3.51 -7.22 -0.22
N GLY A 262 4.59 -6.62 -0.70
CA GLY A 262 5.42 -7.09 -1.80
C GLY A 262 4.66 -7.21 -3.11
N CYS A 263 4.89 -8.29 -3.85
CA CYS A 263 4.23 -8.53 -5.12
C CYS A 263 2.70 -8.61 -4.98
N THR A 264 2.19 -9.16 -3.88
CA THR A 264 0.74 -9.31 -3.67
C THR A 264 0.05 -8.00 -3.30
N ALA A 265 0.78 -6.94 -2.93
CA ALA A 265 0.21 -5.61 -2.72
C ALA A 265 -0.50 -5.08 -3.98
N CYS A 266 0.05 -5.37 -5.16
CA CYS A 266 -0.50 -4.93 -6.44
C CYS A 266 -1.27 -6.04 -7.15
N HIS A 267 -0.70 -7.25 -7.19
CA HIS A 267 -1.17 -8.32 -8.06
C HIS A 267 -2.26 -9.20 -7.48
N VAL A 268 -2.56 -9.10 -6.19
CA VAL A 268 -3.68 -9.79 -5.55
C VAL A 268 -4.69 -8.73 -5.11
N VAL A 269 -5.82 -8.68 -5.80
CA VAL A 269 -6.75 -7.55 -5.73
C VAL A 269 -7.70 -7.70 -4.56
N TYR A 270 -7.93 -6.59 -3.86
CA TYR A 270 -8.91 -6.47 -2.78
C TYR A 270 -10.12 -5.67 -3.25
N ALA A 271 -11.27 -5.89 -2.61
CA ALA A 271 -12.46 -5.10 -2.85
C ALA A 271 -12.30 -3.72 -2.20
N ASN A 272 -11.83 -2.75 -2.97
CA ASN A 272 -11.44 -1.42 -2.47
C ASN A 272 -12.30 -0.25 -2.95
N ASP A 273 -13.11 -0.40 -4.00
CA ASP A 273 -13.87 0.71 -4.58
C ASP A 273 -14.96 0.18 -5.54
N ARG A 274 -16.17 0.73 -5.45
CA ARG A 274 -17.34 0.41 -6.29
C ARG A 274 -17.40 1.17 -7.61
N ASP A 275 -16.57 2.19 -7.83
CA ASP A 275 -16.53 2.94 -9.09
C ASP A 275 -15.85 2.11 -10.18
N ARG A 276 -16.55 1.93 -11.32
CA ARG A 276 -16.06 1.17 -12.47
C ARG A 276 -14.84 1.79 -13.14
N PHE A 277 -14.71 3.12 -13.10
CA PHE A 277 -13.54 3.79 -13.66
C PHE A 277 -12.29 3.48 -12.85
N HIS A 278 -12.39 3.31 -11.53
CA HIS A 278 -11.24 3.08 -10.67
C HIS A 278 -10.93 1.58 -10.51
N SER A 279 -11.98 0.75 -10.43
CA SER A 279 -11.91 -0.67 -10.07
C SER A 279 -12.12 -1.65 -11.22
N ALA A 280 -12.39 -1.19 -12.45
CA ALA A 280 -12.60 -2.07 -13.60
C ALA A 280 -13.69 -3.13 -13.33
N GLN A 281 -13.42 -4.39 -13.68
CA GLN A 281 -14.28 -5.54 -13.38
C GLN A 281 -14.46 -5.81 -11.87
N TYR A 282 -13.60 -5.28 -11.00
CA TYR A 282 -13.66 -5.52 -9.56
C TYR A 282 -14.64 -4.61 -8.83
N ALA A 283 -15.17 -3.56 -9.49
CA ALA A 283 -16.15 -2.65 -8.89
C ALA A 283 -17.38 -3.36 -8.31
N ALA A 284 -17.80 -4.47 -8.93
CA ALA A 284 -18.91 -5.28 -8.44
C ALA A 284 -18.64 -5.96 -7.07
N MET A 285 -17.38 -5.99 -6.62
CA MET A 285 -16.98 -6.67 -5.38
C MET A 285 -17.13 -5.78 -4.14
N GLY A 286 -17.32 -4.47 -4.30
CA GLY A 286 -17.48 -3.53 -3.19
C GLY A 286 -16.18 -2.85 -2.76
N ASN A 287 -16.20 -2.28 -1.54
CA ASN A 287 -15.08 -1.58 -0.92
C ASN A 287 -14.78 -2.07 0.51
N ASP A 288 -15.27 -3.26 0.89
CA ASP A 288 -15.20 -3.76 2.27
C ASP A 288 -14.16 -4.87 2.48
N GLY A 289 -13.27 -5.11 1.51
CA GLY A 289 -12.17 -6.06 1.66
C GLY A 289 -12.61 -7.49 1.97
N ARG A 290 -13.84 -7.87 1.59
CA ARG A 290 -14.36 -9.23 1.78
C ARG A 290 -14.02 -10.13 0.60
N THR A 291 -13.75 -11.40 0.91
CA THR A 291 -13.41 -12.38 -0.10
C THR A 291 -14.62 -12.88 -0.91
N ARG A 292 -14.33 -13.40 -2.11
CA ARG A 292 -15.19 -14.25 -2.94
C ARG A 292 -14.58 -15.63 -3.19
N ASN A 293 -13.40 -15.90 -2.63
CA ASN A 293 -12.74 -17.20 -2.71
C ASN A 293 -13.69 -18.29 -2.18
N PRO A 294 -13.89 -19.42 -2.87
CA PRO A 294 -14.81 -20.49 -2.44
C PRO A 294 -14.32 -21.31 -1.25
N ASP A 295 -13.08 -21.14 -0.78
CA ASP A 295 -12.49 -21.83 0.37
C ASP A 295 -13.44 -21.79 1.60
N PRO A 296 -13.89 -22.94 2.12
CA PRO A 296 -14.86 -22.98 3.22
C PRO A 296 -14.30 -22.51 4.57
N THR A 297 -12.98 -22.44 4.73
CA THR A 297 -12.33 -22.01 5.98
C THR A 297 -12.11 -20.51 6.06
N ILE A 298 -12.28 -19.77 4.97
CA ILE A 298 -12.15 -18.30 4.95
C ILE A 298 -13.53 -17.66 5.19
N PRO A 299 -13.72 -16.89 6.29
CA PRO A 299 -14.98 -16.22 6.56
C PRO A 299 -15.35 -15.21 5.44
N LYS A 300 -16.61 -15.26 4.98
CA LYS A 300 -17.07 -14.39 3.88
C LYS A 300 -17.55 -13.00 4.32
N ASN A 301 -17.81 -12.84 5.61
CA ASN A 301 -18.29 -11.60 6.23
C ASN A 301 -17.17 -10.80 6.92
N GLU A 302 -15.94 -11.30 6.89
CA GLU A 302 -14.75 -10.67 7.48
C GLU A 302 -13.99 -9.83 6.44
N PRO A 303 -13.63 -8.58 6.75
CA PRO A 303 -12.79 -7.74 5.88
C PRO A 303 -11.31 -8.14 5.98
N GLY A 304 -10.45 -7.57 5.13
CA GLY A 304 -9.01 -7.82 5.16
C GLY A 304 -8.57 -9.08 4.39
N HIS A 305 -9.42 -9.56 3.48
CA HIS A 305 -9.13 -10.67 2.57
C HIS A 305 -9.13 -10.21 1.11
N PRO A 306 -8.27 -10.80 0.25
CA PRO A 306 -8.35 -10.54 -1.17
C PRO A 306 -9.65 -11.10 -1.76
N ILE A 307 -10.06 -10.56 -2.91
CA ILE A 307 -11.26 -11.03 -3.63
C ILE A 307 -11.14 -12.52 -3.96
N ALA A 308 -9.97 -12.94 -4.44
CA ALA A 308 -9.67 -14.32 -4.83
C ALA A 308 -8.19 -14.64 -4.59
N HIS A 309 -7.85 -15.93 -4.52
CA HIS A 309 -6.46 -16.37 -4.45
C HIS A 309 -5.86 -16.45 -5.87
N ARG A 310 -5.65 -15.29 -6.50
CA ARG A 310 -5.17 -15.23 -7.90
C ARG A 310 -4.29 -14.02 -8.15
N PHE A 311 -3.21 -14.23 -8.89
CA PHE A 311 -2.36 -13.16 -9.39
C PHE A 311 -2.97 -12.58 -10.68
N THR A 312 -2.96 -11.25 -10.82
CA THR A 312 -3.46 -10.57 -12.02
C THR A 312 -2.43 -9.62 -12.60
N ARG A 313 -2.46 -9.47 -13.92
CA ARG A 313 -1.77 -8.39 -14.64
C ARG A 313 -2.69 -7.20 -14.91
N SER A 314 -4.00 -7.39 -14.77
CA SER A 314 -5.03 -6.35 -14.92
C SER A 314 -5.33 -5.75 -13.55
N ILE A 315 -4.39 -4.94 -13.05
CA ILE A 315 -4.45 -4.31 -11.74
C ILE A 315 -5.29 -3.03 -11.86
N PRO A 316 -6.37 -2.87 -11.09
CA PRO A 316 -7.18 -1.66 -11.15
C PRO A 316 -6.46 -0.49 -10.45
N SER A 317 -6.78 0.73 -10.86
CA SER A 317 -6.26 1.97 -10.25
C SER A 317 -6.59 2.06 -8.75
N SER A 318 -7.69 1.45 -8.30
CA SER A 318 -8.06 1.39 -6.88
C SER A 318 -7.01 0.68 -6.01
N GLN A 319 -6.22 -0.27 -6.53
CA GLN A 319 -5.08 -0.83 -5.80
C GLN A 319 -3.98 0.21 -5.59
N CYS A 320 -3.72 1.06 -6.59
CA CYS A 320 -2.70 2.11 -6.51
C CYS A 320 -3.08 3.16 -5.46
N VAL A 321 -4.36 3.50 -5.35
CA VAL A 321 -4.90 4.48 -4.40
C VAL A 321 -4.63 4.13 -2.94
N THR A 322 -4.52 2.84 -2.59
CA THR A 322 -4.20 2.39 -1.22
C THR A 322 -2.82 2.84 -0.73
N CYS A 323 -1.92 3.26 -1.63
CA CYS A 323 -0.62 3.86 -1.29
C CYS A 323 -0.51 5.31 -1.77
N HIS A 324 -1.07 5.64 -2.94
CA HIS A 324 -0.96 6.94 -3.60
C HIS A 324 -2.01 7.96 -3.12
N ASN A 325 -2.46 7.84 -1.87
CA ASN A 325 -3.25 8.83 -1.15
C ASN A 325 -2.39 9.82 -0.32
N HIS A 326 -1.10 9.56 -0.17
CA HIS A 326 -0.20 10.14 0.83
C HIS A 326 0.98 10.97 0.26
N PRO A 327 1.59 11.84 1.08
CA PRO A 327 1.08 13.16 1.39
C PRO A 327 1.22 14.10 0.18
N GLY A 328 0.13 14.70 -0.28
CA GLY A 328 0.15 15.83 -1.20
C GLY A 328 0.65 15.55 -2.63
N THR A 329 1.09 14.33 -2.95
CA THR A 329 1.33 13.97 -4.35
C THR A 329 0.03 13.95 -5.13
N SER A 330 -1.08 13.54 -4.49
CA SER A 330 -2.44 13.49 -5.04
C SER A 330 -2.51 12.97 -6.47
N TYR A 331 -1.49 12.23 -6.94
CA TYR A 331 -1.29 12.02 -8.38
C TYR A 331 -2.34 11.06 -8.92
N ALA A 332 -2.61 10.00 -8.14
CA ALA A 332 -3.75 9.15 -8.38
C ALA A 332 -5.05 9.96 -8.35
N PHE A 333 -5.22 10.90 -7.42
CA PHE A 333 -6.44 11.70 -7.34
C PHE A 333 -6.59 12.68 -8.51
N GLN A 334 -5.50 13.27 -9.02
CA GLN A 334 -5.51 14.07 -10.24
C GLN A 334 -5.93 13.22 -11.45
N TYR A 335 -5.42 11.99 -11.56
CA TYR A 335 -5.82 11.06 -12.59
C TYR A 335 -7.31 10.66 -12.48
N LEU A 336 -7.80 10.44 -11.26
CA LEU A 336 -9.20 10.09 -10.99
C LEU A 336 -10.16 11.30 -10.97
N GLY A 337 -9.65 12.53 -10.98
CA GLY A 337 -10.45 13.75 -10.87
C GLY A 337 -11.05 14.00 -9.48
N TYR A 338 -10.32 13.63 -8.42
CA TYR A 338 -10.71 13.82 -7.03
C TYR A 338 -9.73 14.73 -6.27
N MET A 339 -10.17 15.28 -5.15
CA MET A 339 -9.34 15.98 -4.19
C MET A 339 -9.82 15.71 -2.77
N TRP A 340 -8.97 15.96 -1.76
CA TRP A 340 -9.41 15.92 -0.37
C TRP A 340 -10.60 16.87 -0.19
N TRP A 341 -11.67 16.38 0.43
CA TRP A 341 -12.81 17.18 0.83
C TRP A 341 -12.38 18.30 1.78
N ASP A 342 -13.02 19.45 1.65
CA ASP A 342 -12.73 20.67 2.42
C ASP A 342 -13.31 20.66 3.84
N ASN A 343 -13.99 19.57 4.22
CA ASN A 343 -14.69 19.42 5.49
C ASN A 343 -15.87 20.38 5.70
N GLU A 344 -16.34 21.04 4.64
CA GLU A 344 -17.35 22.09 4.73
C GLU A 344 -18.48 21.89 3.72
N THR A 345 -18.15 21.59 2.46
CA THR A 345 -19.12 21.49 1.37
C THR A 345 -20.11 20.35 1.62
N ASP A 346 -21.41 20.66 1.56
CA ASP A 346 -22.53 19.76 1.93
C ASP A 346 -22.38 19.12 3.34
N GLY A 347 -21.76 19.86 4.26
CA GLY A 347 -21.43 19.40 5.60
C GLY A 347 -22.63 18.99 6.46
N GLU A 348 -23.85 19.45 6.16
CA GLU A 348 -25.07 19.06 6.87
C GLU A 348 -25.33 17.54 6.86
N HIS A 349 -24.76 16.82 5.88
CA HIS A 349 -24.85 15.36 5.79
C HIS A 349 -23.65 14.63 6.43
N MET A 350 -22.61 15.38 6.77
CA MET A 350 -21.31 14.84 7.23
C MET A 350 -21.07 15.07 8.72
N TYR A 351 -21.77 16.03 9.32
CA TYR A 351 -21.70 16.32 10.74
C TYR A 351 -22.99 15.91 11.46
N PRO A 352 -22.90 15.40 12.70
CA PRO A 352 -24.08 15.14 13.51
C PRO A 352 -24.78 16.44 13.92
N ALA A 353 -26.10 16.39 14.12
CA ALA A 353 -26.90 17.53 14.58
C ALA A 353 -26.44 18.12 15.93
N HIS A 354 -25.79 17.29 16.75
CA HIS A 354 -25.16 17.69 18.00
C HIS A 354 -23.71 17.23 18.03
N ALA A 355 -22.83 18.08 18.55
CA ALA A 355 -21.42 17.76 18.68
C ALA A 355 -21.20 16.43 19.42
N LYS A 356 -20.31 15.60 18.87
CA LYS A 356 -19.91 14.33 19.49
C LYS A 356 -19.26 14.61 20.85
N LYS A 357 -19.60 13.79 21.84
CA LYS A 357 -18.86 13.71 23.10
C LYS A 357 -18.10 12.40 23.07
N MET A 358 -16.78 12.49 22.98
CA MET A 358 -15.88 11.34 23.00
C MET A 358 -15.10 11.35 24.31
N THR A 359 -14.87 10.16 24.85
CA THR A 359 -13.88 9.93 25.90
C THR A 359 -12.47 10.01 25.31
N PRO A 360 -11.43 10.26 26.12
CA PRO A 360 -10.05 10.28 25.63
C PRO A 360 -9.63 9.00 24.89
N ASP A 361 -10.15 7.84 25.31
CA ASP A 361 -9.86 6.56 24.66
C ASP A 361 -10.53 6.44 23.28
N GLU A 362 -11.75 6.97 23.13
CA GLU A 362 -12.45 7.02 21.83
C GLU A 362 -11.75 8.01 20.87
N GLU A 363 -11.32 9.17 21.38
CA GLU A 363 -10.53 10.14 20.59
C GLU A 363 -9.23 9.51 20.11
N ALA A 364 -8.49 8.84 21.01
CA ALA A 364 -7.26 8.14 20.66
C ALA A 364 -7.49 7.03 19.64
N ALA A 365 -8.55 6.23 19.80
CA ALA A 365 -8.92 5.17 18.86
C ALA A 365 -9.28 5.72 17.47
N SER A 366 -10.01 6.83 17.41
CA SER A 366 -10.34 7.54 16.16
C SER A 366 -9.08 8.08 15.48
N LEU A 367 -8.26 8.84 16.22
CA LEU A 367 -7.05 9.47 15.68
C LEU A 367 -5.98 8.47 15.25
N ALA A 368 -5.97 7.27 15.84
CA ALA A 368 -5.10 6.19 15.42
C ALA A 368 -5.49 5.56 14.07
N ARG A 369 -6.70 5.80 13.55
CA ARG A 369 -7.13 5.37 12.21
C ARG A 369 -7.17 6.52 11.21
N ASN A 370 -7.60 7.70 11.67
CA ASN A 370 -7.63 8.92 10.88
C ASN A 370 -6.94 10.06 11.66
N PRO A 371 -5.73 10.49 11.27
CA PRO A 371 -4.99 11.54 11.98
C PRO A 371 -5.59 12.94 11.80
N GLU A 372 -6.63 13.09 10.97
CA GLU A 372 -7.34 14.33 10.74
C GLU A 372 -8.20 14.72 11.96
N ALA A 373 -7.93 15.89 12.54
CA ALA A 373 -8.62 16.34 13.75
C ALA A 373 -10.14 16.60 13.54
N SER A 374 -10.58 16.92 12.33
CA SER A 374 -12.01 17.09 12.01
C SER A 374 -12.78 15.76 12.10
N SER A 375 -12.12 14.61 11.98
CA SER A 375 -12.75 13.29 12.15
C SER A 375 -13.43 13.14 13.51
N LEU A 376 -12.86 13.72 14.59
CA LEU A 376 -13.46 13.70 15.93
C LEU A 376 -14.84 14.37 15.99
N LYS A 377 -15.11 15.30 15.07
CA LYS A 377 -16.37 16.05 14.99
C LYS A 377 -17.34 15.44 13.96
N GLY A 378 -16.78 14.84 12.92
CA GLY A 378 -17.49 14.33 11.76
C GLY A 378 -18.04 12.92 11.90
N LEU A 379 -19.09 12.58 11.15
CA LEU A 379 -19.65 11.22 11.09
C LEU A 379 -18.64 10.20 10.55
N TRP A 380 -17.68 10.63 9.74
CA TRP A 380 -16.65 9.77 9.12
C TRP A 380 -15.56 9.24 10.07
N SER A 381 -15.62 9.56 11.38
CA SER A 381 -14.86 8.76 12.36
C SER A 381 -15.31 7.30 12.43
N ASP A 382 -16.54 7.02 11.97
CA ASP A 382 -17.13 5.68 11.91
C ASP A 382 -16.84 5.03 10.54
N PRO A 383 -16.11 3.90 10.49
CA PRO A 383 -15.86 3.17 9.26
C PRO A 383 -17.13 2.70 8.55
N GLU A 384 -18.24 2.42 9.26
CA GLU A 384 -19.50 2.05 8.60
C GLU A 384 -20.17 3.23 7.89
N PHE A 385 -19.99 4.45 8.41
CA PHE A 385 -20.38 5.66 7.68
C PHE A 385 -19.53 5.85 6.43
N LEU A 386 -18.19 5.75 6.56
CA LEU A 386 -17.27 5.82 5.42
C LEU A 386 -17.61 4.77 4.36
N LYS A 387 -17.84 3.52 4.78
CA LYS A 387 -18.21 2.42 3.89
C LYS A 387 -19.43 2.74 3.04
N ASN A 388 -20.35 3.57 3.52
CA ASN A 388 -21.58 3.94 2.81
C ASN A 388 -21.59 5.39 2.34
N LEU A 389 -20.45 6.08 2.33
CA LEU A 389 -20.39 7.52 2.08
C LEU A 389 -21.03 7.92 0.74
N THR A 390 -20.77 7.16 -0.32
CA THR A 390 -21.30 7.40 -1.67
C THR A 390 -22.83 7.30 -1.75
N SER A 391 -23.50 6.70 -0.75
CA SER A 391 -24.98 6.72 -0.66
C SER A 391 -25.56 8.11 -0.39
N LEU A 392 -24.73 9.06 0.05
CA LEU A 392 -25.12 10.46 0.22
C LEU A 392 -25.18 11.21 -1.11
N ASN A 393 -24.39 10.81 -2.12
CA ASN A 393 -24.22 11.51 -3.39
C ASN A 393 -25.53 11.99 -4.06
N PRO A 394 -26.63 11.20 -4.08
CA PRO A 394 -27.91 11.65 -4.64
C PRO A 394 -28.59 12.80 -3.88
N LYS A 395 -28.18 13.07 -2.64
CA LYS A 395 -28.73 14.12 -1.75
C LYS A 395 -27.89 15.40 -1.75
N LEU A 396 -26.64 15.32 -2.21
CA LEU A 396 -25.66 16.41 -2.13
C LEU A 396 -25.97 17.50 -3.17
N LYS A 397 -25.70 18.75 -2.82
CA LYS A 397 -25.98 19.89 -3.69
C LYS A 397 -24.76 20.32 -4.47
N GLN A 398 -23.59 20.28 -3.85
CA GLN A 398 -22.38 20.92 -4.34
C GLN A 398 -21.26 19.92 -4.63
N THR A 399 -21.31 18.70 -4.09
CA THR A 399 -20.22 17.74 -4.24
C THR A 399 -20.67 16.31 -4.52
N GLN A 400 -19.72 15.46 -4.88
CA GLN A 400 -19.88 14.01 -5.02
C GLN A 400 -18.65 13.37 -4.36
N PHE A 401 -18.88 12.47 -3.41
CA PHE A 401 -17.81 11.78 -2.71
C PHE A 401 -17.31 10.55 -3.48
N ALA A 402 -16.02 10.26 -3.31
CA ALA A 402 -15.39 9.02 -3.75
C ALA A 402 -15.76 7.84 -2.84
N ASP A 403 -15.46 6.63 -3.30
CA ASP A 403 -15.76 5.38 -2.58
C ASP A 403 -14.58 4.76 -1.81
N PHE A 404 -13.40 5.37 -1.98
CA PHE A 404 -12.15 4.94 -1.34
C PHE A 404 -11.81 5.89 -0.18
N HIS A 405 -11.42 5.31 0.96
CA HIS A 405 -11.20 6.03 2.21
C HIS A 405 -9.87 5.66 2.86
N GLY A 406 -8.79 5.66 2.09
CA GLY A 406 -7.44 5.45 2.63
C GLY A 406 -7.17 6.40 3.81
N ARG A 407 -6.76 5.86 4.97
CA ARG A 407 -6.66 6.59 6.27
C ARG A 407 -7.94 7.22 6.81
N GLY A 408 -9.11 6.83 6.32
CA GLY A 408 -10.40 7.39 6.72
C GLY A 408 -10.64 8.80 6.19
N TRP A 409 -9.84 9.23 5.21
CA TRP A 409 -10.01 10.53 4.56
C TRP A 409 -11.16 10.49 3.56
N VAL A 410 -11.80 11.64 3.39
CA VAL A 410 -12.91 11.84 2.47
C VAL A 410 -12.41 12.61 1.25
N ASN A 411 -12.73 12.11 0.07
CA ASN A 411 -12.36 12.72 -1.21
C ASN A 411 -13.60 13.10 -1.99
N ARG A 412 -13.54 14.23 -2.70
CA ARG A 412 -14.62 14.75 -3.54
C ARG A 412 -14.22 14.89 -5.00
N ALA A 413 -15.16 14.67 -5.91
CA ALA A 413 -14.98 14.88 -7.33
C ALA A 413 -14.75 16.38 -7.63
N VAL A 414 -13.88 16.66 -8.59
CA VAL A 414 -13.58 18.01 -9.07
C VAL A 414 -14.30 18.22 -10.41
N PHE A 415 -15.14 19.24 -10.49
CA PHE A 415 -15.87 19.58 -11.73
C PHE A 415 -15.25 20.80 -12.41
N LYS A 416 -15.44 20.91 -13.72
CA LYS A 416 -14.98 22.04 -14.54
C LYS A 416 -15.74 23.31 -14.19
N HIS A 417 -15.00 24.40 -13.96
CA HIS A 417 -15.55 25.73 -13.64
C HIS A 417 -15.02 26.82 -14.56
N ASP A 418 -15.83 27.87 -14.75
CA ASP A 418 -15.33 29.16 -15.21
C ASP A 418 -14.56 29.92 -14.09
N ARG A 419 -14.02 31.09 -14.40
CA ARG A 419 -13.27 31.91 -13.42
C ARG A 419 -14.12 32.47 -12.28
N LYS A 420 -15.45 32.34 -12.35
CA LYS A 420 -16.40 32.78 -11.33
C LYS A 420 -16.93 31.61 -10.47
N GLY A 421 -16.53 30.37 -10.78
CA GLY A 421 -16.99 29.16 -10.10
C GLY A 421 -18.26 28.54 -10.69
N THR A 422 -18.74 29.01 -11.85
CA THR A 422 -19.91 28.42 -12.53
C THR A 422 -19.50 27.09 -13.17
N TRP A 423 -20.30 26.04 -12.98
CA TRP A 423 -20.04 24.72 -13.55
C TRP A 423 -20.24 24.74 -15.07
N LEU A 424 -19.38 24.01 -15.78
CA LEU A 424 -19.38 23.96 -17.24
C LEU A 424 -19.63 22.54 -17.75
N ASP A 425 -20.41 22.45 -18.82
CA ASP A 425 -20.54 21.21 -19.61
C ASP A 425 -19.36 21.03 -20.60
N ALA A 426 -19.45 20.00 -21.43
CA ALA A 426 -18.42 19.67 -22.42
C ALA A 426 -18.26 20.75 -23.50
N GLU A 427 -19.30 21.54 -23.75
CA GLU A 427 -19.34 22.63 -24.74
C GLU A 427 -19.06 24.01 -24.12
N ASP A 428 -18.50 24.06 -22.90
CA ASP A 428 -18.21 25.29 -22.16
C ASP A 428 -19.45 26.13 -21.81
N ARG A 429 -20.64 25.53 -21.79
CA ARG A 429 -21.87 26.23 -21.41
C ARG A 429 -22.05 26.20 -19.90
N PRO A 430 -22.50 27.31 -19.30
CA PRO A 430 -22.78 27.37 -17.86
C PRO A 430 -23.97 26.46 -17.51
N ILE A 431 -23.82 25.73 -16.42
CA ILE A 431 -24.85 24.87 -15.84
C ILE A 431 -25.48 25.61 -14.66
N ALA A 432 -26.82 25.70 -14.66
CA ALA A 432 -27.55 26.31 -13.55
C ALA A 432 -27.40 25.48 -12.27
N PHE A 433 -27.25 26.14 -11.13
CA PHE A 433 -27.00 25.46 -9.85
C PHE A 433 -28.17 24.58 -9.40
N ASP A 434 -29.40 24.99 -9.71
CA ASP A 434 -30.65 24.28 -9.39
C ASP A 434 -31.01 23.21 -10.43
N ASP A 435 -30.20 23.01 -11.47
CA ASP A 435 -30.39 21.94 -12.45
C ASP A 435 -30.27 20.58 -11.76
N PRO A 436 -31.32 19.74 -11.77
CA PRO A 436 -31.29 18.42 -11.12
C PRO A 436 -30.26 17.48 -11.76
N GLU A 437 -29.90 17.71 -13.02
CA GLU A 437 -28.95 16.90 -13.79
C GLU A 437 -27.53 17.49 -13.80
N ARG A 438 -27.25 18.50 -12.96
CA ARG A 438 -25.97 19.25 -13.01
C ARG A 438 -24.73 18.36 -12.92
N PHE A 439 -24.72 17.34 -12.07
CA PHE A 439 -23.57 16.45 -11.90
C PHE A 439 -23.34 15.54 -13.12
N ARG A 440 -24.41 15.21 -13.85
CA ARG A 440 -24.32 14.43 -15.09
C ARG A 440 -23.87 15.30 -16.26
N LYS A 441 -24.26 16.57 -16.28
CA LYS A 441 -23.91 17.55 -17.33
C LYS A 441 -22.51 18.12 -17.14
N ALA A 442 -22.10 18.33 -15.89
CA ALA A 442 -20.80 18.93 -15.56
C ALA A 442 -19.67 17.98 -15.92
N VAL A 443 -18.59 18.53 -16.46
CA VAL A 443 -17.38 17.76 -16.75
C VAL A 443 -16.66 17.46 -15.44
N HIS A 444 -16.65 16.19 -15.03
CA HIS A 444 -15.77 15.68 -13.98
C HIS A 444 -14.34 15.67 -14.52
N LEU A 445 -13.42 16.39 -13.86
CA LEU A 445 -12.03 16.58 -14.29
C LEU A 445 -11.14 15.36 -14.01
N LYS A 446 -11.58 14.18 -14.41
CA LYS A 446 -10.74 12.97 -14.48
C LYS A 446 -9.91 12.97 -15.77
N ASP A 447 -8.82 12.22 -15.77
CA ASP A 447 -7.94 12.13 -16.93
C ASP A 447 -8.63 11.41 -18.10
N ILE A 448 -8.40 11.89 -19.33
CA ILE A 448 -9.01 11.33 -20.54
C ILE A 448 -8.69 9.84 -20.74
N HIS A 449 -7.50 9.36 -20.34
CA HIS A 449 -7.15 7.95 -20.45
C HIS A 449 -8.03 7.10 -19.52
N LEU A 450 -8.31 7.58 -18.31
CA LEU A 450 -9.23 6.93 -17.39
C LEU A 450 -10.65 6.88 -17.97
N GLU A 451 -11.12 7.99 -18.57
CA GLU A 451 -12.43 8.02 -19.23
C GLU A 451 -12.55 7.01 -20.37
N LYS A 452 -11.44 6.73 -21.05
CA LYS A 452 -11.35 5.71 -22.10
C LYS A 452 -11.11 4.30 -21.57
N GLY A 453 -11.08 4.12 -20.25
CA GLY A 453 -10.99 2.82 -19.58
C GLY A 453 -9.56 2.33 -19.32
N MET A 454 -8.55 3.20 -19.45
CA MET A 454 -7.19 2.87 -19.04
C MET A 454 -7.04 3.00 -17.52
N HIS A 455 -6.19 2.16 -16.95
CA HIS A 455 -5.76 2.20 -15.56
C HIS A 455 -4.30 2.64 -15.46
N CYS A 456 -3.84 2.93 -14.23
CA CYS A 456 -2.46 3.36 -13.99
C CYS A 456 -1.43 2.42 -14.65
N ILE A 457 -1.67 1.11 -14.63
CA ILE A 457 -0.75 0.10 -15.19
C ILE A 457 -0.70 0.08 -16.72
N ASP A 458 -1.66 0.70 -17.41
CA ASP A 458 -1.63 0.81 -18.87
C ASP A 458 -0.67 1.91 -19.35
N CYS A 459 -0.25 2.80 -18.43
CA CYS A 459 0.75 3.85 -18.68
C CYS A 459 2.05 3.64 -17.89
N HIS A 460 2.03 2.85 -16.80
CA HIS A 460 3.18 2.52 -15.98
C HIS A 460 3.63 1.07 -16.24
N PHE A 461 4.70 0.93 -17.02
CA PHE A 461 5.15 -0.37 -17.50
C PHE A 461 6.03 -1.08 -16.47
N GLU A 462 6.51 -2.26 -16.84
CA GLU A 462 7.34 -3.12 -16.00
C GLU A 462 8.53 -2.39 -15.40
N GLN A 463 9.21 -1.51 -16.14
CA GLN A 463 10.35 -0.76 -15.62
C GLN A 463 9.94 0.29 -14.58
N ASP A 464 8.79 0.94 -14.73
CA ASP A 464 8.31 1.95 -13.79
C ASP A 464 7.86 1.29 -12.48
N ALA A 465 7.17 0.15 -12.59
CA ALA A 465 6.62 -0.56 -11.45
C ALA A 465 7.66 -1.45 -10.74
N HIS A 466 8.43 -2.24 -11.49
CA HIS A 466 9.39 -3.18 -10.93
C HIS A 466 10.81 -2.61 -10.84
N GLY A 467 11.08 -1.45 -11.44
CA GLY A 467 12.43 -0.92 -11.55
C GLY A 467 13.25 -1.61 -12.64
N ASN A 468 14.48 -1.12 -12.83
CA ASN A 468 15.48 -1.72 -13.72
C ASN A 468 16.71 -2.27 -12.96
N GLY A 469 16.60 -2.38 -11.63
CA GLY A 469 17.68 -2.85 -10.74
C GLY A 469 18.61 -1.74 -10.26
N LYS A 470 18.47 -0.52 -10.77
CA LYS A 470 19.18 0.67 -10.26
C LYS A 470 18.35 1.37 -9.19
N LEU A 471 19.04 2.01 -8.24
CA LEU A 471 18.45 2.88 -7.24
C LEU A 471 18.29 4.30 -7.80
N TYR A 472 17.20 4.97 -7.45
CA TYR A 472 16.91 6.34 -7.87
C TYR A 472 16.51 7.22 -6.69
N GLY A 473 16.85 8.51 -6.71
CA GLY A 473 16.38 9.48 -5.70
C GLY A 473 17.17 10.77 -5.63
#